data_AF-A0A962N2B5-F1
#
_entry.id   AF-A0A962N2B5-F1
#
_cell.length_a   1.000
_cell.length_b   1.000
_cell.length_c   1.000
_cell.angle_alpha   90.00
_cell.angle_beta   90.00
_cell.angle_gamma   90.00
#
_symmetry.space_group_name_H-M   'P 1'
#
loop_
_entity.id
_entity.type
_entity.pdbx_description
1 polymer ?
#
loop_
_entity_poly.entity_id
_entity_poly.type
_entity_poly.pdbx_seq_one_letter_code
_entity_poly.pdbx_strand_id
1 'polypeptide(L)'
;MRRNNSPHIVCRLQFVFTLVAFGVLCGCANFAGKSRVPAPAPPVDQAAIEGSIISSYLDTLLKLASGSAAEQAEILAKLQSEQAAAPTPSRLLRYGLALSTPGHNQFDPVGAQRLLREVLASPETLLPAERALAYLQLSLIDRYQALQSEVKRTQAETDRSERDRVAQLNRRLTAESEENARLKRQLEDAQAKLDAISRIEQTMKNRTSQPEGRTP
;
A
#
# COMPACT_ATOMS: atom_id res chain seq x y z
N MET A 1 -13.83 -29.30 -19.57
CA MET A 1 -13.59 -30.65 -20.14
C MET A 1 -12.55 -30.54 -21.26
N ARG A 2 -11.25 -30.65 -20.93
CA ARG A 2 -10.18 -31.00 -21.88
C ARG A 2 -8.98 -31.49 -21.06
N ARG A 3 -8.80 -32.80 -21.09
CA ARG A 3 -7.67 -33.56 -20.54
C ARG A 3 -6.54 -33.58 -21.57
N ASN A 4 -5.29 -33.60 -21.09
CA ASN A 4 -4.18 -34.53 -21.42
C ASN A 4 -2.86 -33.77 -21.28
N ASN A 5 -2.00 -34.08 -20.30
CA ASN A 5 -1.14 -35.26 -20.13
C ASN A 5 -0.16 -35.51 -21.27
N SER A 6 1.13 -35.39 -20.97
CA SER A 6 2.20 -36.32 -21.38
C SER A 6 3.46 -36.11 -20.54
N PRO A 7 3.85 -37.12 -19.73
CA PRO A 7 5.20 -37.31 -19.21
C PRO A 7 5.89 -38.50 -19.91
N HIS A 8 7.05 -38.27 -20.50
CA HIS A 8 7.93 -39.25 -21.15
C HIS A 8 9.36 -38.64 -21.03
N ILE A 9 10.44 -39.28 -20.61
CA ILE A 9 10.89 -40.67 -20.69
C ILE A 9 11.85 -40.93 -19.51
N VAL A 10 11.52 -41.93 -18.68
CA VAL A 10 12.49 -42.68 -17.87
C VAL A 10 12.81 -43.92 -18.69
N CYS A 11 14.03 -44.05 -19.19
CA CYS A 11 14.51 -45.27 -19.83
C CYS A 11 16.03 -45.31 -19.81
N ARG A 12 16.60 -46.05 -18.86
CA ARG A 12 17.76 -46.94 -19.10
C ARG A 12 17.91 -47.90 -17.93
N LEU A 13 17.17 -48.99 -18.10
CA LEU A 13 17.34 -50.28 -17.48
C LEU A 13 18.59 -50.98 -18.07
N GLN A 14 18.97 -52.08 -17.43
CA GLN A 14 19.95 -53.12 -17.80
C GLN A 14 21.38 -52.85 -17.32
N PHE A 15 22.02 -53.72 -16.53
CA PHE A 15 21.98 -55.19 -16.59
C PHE A 15 21.94 -55.85 -15.21
N VAL A 16 21.18 -56.94 -15.18
CA VAL A 16 21.04 -57.93 -14.11
C VAL A 16 22.25 -58.87 -14.15
N PHE A 17 22.41 -59.64 -13.06
CA PHE A 17 22.89 -61.02 -13.00
C PHE A 17 24.24 -61.26 -12.28
N THR A 18 24.09 -61.95 -11.14
CA THR A 18 24.81 -63.15 -10.68
C THR A 18 25.96 -63.11 -9.68
N LEU A 19 25.78 -64.02 -8.70
CA LEU A 19 26.74 -64.93 -8.09
C LEU A 19 27.47 -64.50 -6.81
N VAL A 20 26.82 -64.88 -5.71
CA VAL A 20 27.43 -65.34 -4.46
C VAL A 20 28.48 -66.40 -4.76
N ALA A 21 29.73 -66.16 -4.35
CA ALA A 21 30.73 -67.20 -4.13
C ALA A 21 31.63 -66.82 -2.97
N PHE A 22 31.72 -67.75 -2.03
CA PHE A 22 32.51 -67.76 -0.81
C PHE A 22 34.02 -67.78 -1.15
N GLY A 23 34.81 -66.98 -0.44
CA GLY A 23 36.26 -66.94 -0.60
C GLY A 23 36.95 -66.51 0.69
N VAL A 24 37.12 -67.45 1.62
CA VAL A 24 38.04 -67.32 2.75
C VAL A 24 39.43 -67.68 2.24
N LEU A 25 40.42 -66.81 2.43
CA LEU A 25 41.81 -67.14 2.80
C LEU A 25 42.69 -65.87 2.89
N CYS A 26 43.24 -65.67 4.11
CA CYS A 26 44.58 -65.19 4.46
C CYS A 26 45.27 -64.06 3.65
N GLY A 27 45.62 -62.98 4.36
CA GLY A 27 46.58 -61.98 3.90
C GLY A 27 46.98 -61.03 5.04
N CYS A 28 47.96 -61.42 5.85
CA CYS A 28 48.68 -60.54 6.77
C CYS A 28 49.72 -59.70 6.01
N ALA A 29 50.04 -58.54 6.58
CA ALA A 29 51.12 -57.61 6.24
C ALA A 29 50.78 -56.52 5.20
N ASN A 30 50.33 -55.38 5.71
CA ASN A 30 50.92 -54.10 5.32
C ASN A 30 50.66 -53.06 6.42
N PHE A 31 51.61 -52.98 7.36
CA PHE A 31 51.77 -51.81 8.22
C PHE A 31 52.42 -50.71 7.37
N ALA A 32 51.67 -50.20 6.41
CA ALA A 32 52.01 -48.99 5.69
C ALA A 32 51.54 -47.82 6.56
N GLY A 33 52.51 -47.07 7.11
CA GLY A 33 52.25 -45.83 7.82
C GLY A 33 51.38 -44.92 6.96
N LYS A 34 50.09 -44.86 7.29
CA LYS A 34 49.18 -43.85 6.77
C LYS A 34 49.62 -42.53 7.39
N SER A 35 50.48 -41.80 6.69
CA SER A 35 50.56 -40.36 6.84
C SER A 35 49.13 -39.84 6.69
N ARG A 36 48.51 -39.48 7.81
CA ARG A 36 47.16 -38.95 7.86
C ARG A 36 47.23 -37.58 7.19
N VAL A 37 47.02 -37.55 5.88
CA VAL A 37 46.72 -36.31 5.16
C VAL A 37 45.59 -35.66 5.95
N PRO A 38 45.76 -34.42 6.47
CA PRO A 38 44.68 -33.74 7.15
C PRO A 38 43.49 -33.70 6.19
N ALA A 39 42.33 -34.15 6.64
CA ALA A 39 41.12 -34.09 5.84
C ALA A 39 40.94 -32.64 5.34
N PRO A 40 40.60 -32.44 4.05
CA PRO A 40 40.30 -31.10 3.56
C PRO A 40 39.21 -30.51 4.45
N ALA A 41 39.41 -29.26 4.89
CA ALA A 41 38.43 -28.56 5.69
C ALA A 41 37.06 -28.61 4.97
N PRO A 42 35.95 -28.79 5.70
CA PRO A 42 34.63 -28.81 5.07
C PRO A 42 34.44 -27.51 4.26
N PRO A 43 33.86 -27.58 3.05
CA PRO A 43 33.60 -26.38 2.27
C PRO A 43 32.67 -25.46 3.08
N VAL A 44 33.04 -24.18 3.18
CA VAL A 44 32.19 -23.17 3.78
C VAL A 44 30.93 -23.04 2.92
N ASP A 45 29.77 -23.30 3.52
CA ASP A 45 28.49 -23.12 2.85
C ASP A 45 28.15 -21.62 2.79
N GLN A 46 28.60 -20.97 1.73
CA GLN A 46 28.37 -19.55 1.48
C GLN A 46 26.87 -19.21 1.44
N ALA A 47 26.03 -20.12 0.96
CA ALA A 47 24.59 -19.92 0.90
C ALA A 47 23.98 -19.87 2.32
N ALA A 48 24.47 -20.71 3.24
CA ALA A 48 24.07 -20.66 4.64
C ALA A 48 24.46 -19.34 5.32
N ILE A 49 25.66 -18.81 5.02
CA ILE A 49 26.11 -17.51 5.54
C ILE A 49 25.22 -16.38 5.02
N GLU A 50 25.00 -16.31 3.70
CA GLU A 50 24.12 -15.31 3.11
C GLU A 50 22.69 -15.39 3.65
N GLY A 51 22.16 -16.60 3.81
CA GLY A 51 20.85 -16.82 4.42
C GLY A 51 20.75 -16.27 5.85
N SER A 52 21.79 -16.45 6.67
CA SER A 52 21.84 -15.93 8.04
C SER A 52 21.84 -14.40 8.09
N ILE A 53 22.52 -13.75 7.13
CA ILE A 53 22.59 -12.29 7.03
C ILE A 53 21.22 -11.73 6.65
N ILE A 54 20.57 -12.31 5.65
CA ILE A 54 19.22 -11.90 5.24
C ILE A 54 18.21 -12.13 6.37
N SER A 55 18.30 -13.27 7.06
CA SER A 55 17.46 -13.56 8.24
C SER A 55 17.61 -12.48 9.31
N SER A 56 18.83 -12.02 9.59
CA SER A 56 19.07 -10.91 10.52
C SER A 56 18.41 -9.60 10.07
N TYR A 57 18.33 -9.33 8.76
CA TYR A 57 17.67 -8.14 8.24
C TYR A 57 16.17 -8.25 8.44
N LEU A 58 15.59 -9.36 8.04
CA LEU A 58 14.16 -9.61 8.18
C LEU A 58 13.70 -9.60 9.65
N ASP A 59 14.49 -10.14 10.58
CA ASP A 59 14.21 -10.07 12.02
C ASP A 59 14.17 -8.61 12.52
N THR A 60 15.09 -7.77 12.05
CA THR A 60 15.09 -6.34 12.37
C THR A 60 13.86 -5.63 11.81
N LEU A 61 13.48 -5.93 10.57
CA LEU A 61 12.29 -5.35 9.93
C LEU A 61 11.00 -5.83 10.61
N LEU A 62 10.93 -7.08 11.03
CA LEU A 62 9.80 -7.62 11.78
C LEU A 62 9.66 -6.90 13.13
N LYS A 63 10.76 -6.73 13.88
CA LYS A 63 10.78 -5.97 15.13
C LYS A 63 10.36 -4.52 14.93
N LEU A 64 10.76 -3.88 13.83
CA LEU A 64 10.29 -2.54 13.49
C LEU A 64 8.79 -2.51 13.18
N ALA A 65 8.28 -3.50 12.45
CA ALA A 65 6.88 -3.56 12.06
C ALA A 65 5.93 -3.88 13.23
N SER A 66 6.36 -4.69 14.20
CA SER A 66 5.49 -5.17 15.31
C SER A 66 5.86 -4.62 16.68
N GLY A 67 7.01 -3.95 16.83
CA GLY A 67 7.49 -3.44 18.11
C GLY A 67 6.71 -2.21 18.59
N SER A 68 6.93 -1.86 19.86
CA SER A 68 6.42 -0.61 20.43
C SER A 68 7.13 0.61 19.82
N ALA A 69 6.51 1.79 19.90
CA ALA A 69 7.10 3.02 19.37
C ALA A 69 8.49 3.36 19.97
N ALA A 70 8.72 2.99 21.23
CA ALA A 70 10.01 3.16 21.89
C ALA A 70 11.09 2.24 21.30
N GLU A 71 10.78 0.94 21.14
CA GLU A 71 11.67 -0.03 20.51
C GLU A 71 11.97 0.32 19.06
N GLN A 72 10.96 0.76 18.31
CA GLN A 72 11.12 1.23 16.93
C GLN A 72 12.12 2.39 16.84
N ALA A 73 12.00 3.38 17.73
CA ALA A 73 12.89 4.53 17.77
C ALA A 73 14.32 4.12 18.14
N GLU A 74 14.50 3.20 19.09
CA GLU A 74 15.82 2.69 19.49
C GLU A 74 16.51 1.96 18.34
N ILE A 75 15.80 1.05 17.66
CA ILE A 75 16.34 0.29 16.53
C ILE A 75 16.78 1.26 15.42
N LEU A 76 15.95 2.25 15.07
CA LEU A 76 16.28 3.21 14.02
C LEU A 76 17.46 4.11 14.41
N ALA A 77 17.47 4.62 15.64
CA ALA A 77 18.59 5.43 16.14
C ALA A 77 19.90 4.64 16.11
N LYS A 78 19.86 3.36 16.48
CA LYS A 78 21.00 2.46 16.39
C LYS A 78 21.48 2.30 14.94
N LEU A 79 20.60 1.95 14.02
CA LEU A 79 20.96 1.78 12.60
C LEU A 79 21.53 3.06 11.98
N GLN A 80 20.94 4.21 12.30
CA GLN A 80 21.44 5.51 11.87
C GLN A 80 22.83 5.80 12.43
N SER A 81 23.06 5.51 13.72
CA SER A 81 24.38 5.70 14.35
C SER A 81 25.44 4.79 13.75
N GLU A 82 25.11 3.52 13.44
CA GLU A 82 26.02 2.56 12.82
C GLU A 82 26.42 3.01 11.41
N GLN A 83 25.46 3.50 10.62
CA GLN A 83 25.73 4.07 9.31
C GLN A 83 26.61 5.31 9.41
N ALA A 84 26.29 6.22 10.34
CA ALA A 84 27.03 7.47 10.52
C ALA A 84 28.47 7.22 10.99
N ALA A 85 28.69 6.21 11.84
CA ALA A 85 30.01 5.85 12.33
C ALA A 85 30.93 5.30 11.23
N ALA A 86 30.39 4.50 10.32
CA ALA A 86 31.15 3.99 9.18
C ALA A 86 30.20 3.59 8.02
N PRO A 87 30.11 4.42 6.96
CA PRO A 87 29.18 4.21 5.87
C PRO A 87 29.65 3.08 4.96
N THR A 88 29.15 1.88 5.22
CA THR A 88 29.34 0.73 4.32
C THR A 88 28.05 0.46 3.54
N PRO A 89 28.13 -0.09 2.31
CA PRO A 89 26.97 -0.43 1.50
C PRO A 89 25.95 -1.33 2.22
N SER A 90 26.40 -2.32 3.00
CA SER A 90 25.50 -3.18 3.80
C SER A 90 24.82 -2.42 4.95
N ARG A 91 25.47 -1.42 5.58
CA ARG A 91 24.84 -0.58 6.61
C ARG A 91 23.84 0.40 6.01
N LEU A 92 24.18 1.00 4.87
CA LEU A 92 23.27 1.82 4.09
C LEU A 92 22.04 1.02 3.66
N LEU A 93 22.23 -0.22 3.22
CA LEU A 93 21.14 -1.15 2.91
C LEU A 93 20.26 -1.37 4.13
N ARG A 94 20.83 -1.78 5.28
CA ARG A 94 20.06 -2.02 6.51
C ARG A 94 19.23 -0.81 6.94
N TYR A 95 19.84 0.38 6.92
CA TYR A 95 19.12 1.61 7.27
C TYR A 95 18.04 1.96 6.23
N GLY A 96 18.33 1.82 4.93
CA GLY A 96 17.34 2.02 3.87
C GLY A 96 16.15 1.05 3.95
N LEU A 97 16.41 -0.23 4.25
CA LEU A 97 15.36 -1.22 4.50
C LEU A 97 14.50 -0.82 5.70
N ALA A 98 15.13 -0.37 6.79
CA ALA A 98 14.43 0.08 7.98
C ALA A 98 13.51 1.28 7.68
N LEU A 99 14.02 2.33 7.02
CA LEU A 99 13.21 3.50 6.63
C LEU A 99 12.03 3.15 5.71
N SER A 100 12.16 2.08 4.93
CA SER A 100 11.10 1.59 4.04
C SER A 100 10.07 0.69 4.72
N THR A 101 10.21 0.41 6.02
CA THR A 101 9.27 -0.43 6.76
C THR A 101 8.09 0.40 7.25
N PRO A 102 6.85 0.11 6.82
CA PRO A 102 5.70 0.85 7.31
C PRO A 102 5.42 0.51 8.78
N GLY A 103 4.79 1.44 9.50
CA GLY A 103 4.31 1.21 10.88
C GLY A 103 5.07 1.95 11.97
N HIS A 104 6.06 2.77 11.63
CA HIS A 104 6.76 3.66 12.56
C HIS A 104 6.76 5.13 12.10
N ASN A 105 7.01 6.05 13.02
CA ASN A 105 6.96 7.50 12.78
C ASN A 105 8.01 8.03 11.79
N GLN A 106 9.16 7.36 11.71
CA GLN A 106 10.26 7.69 10.79
C GLN A 106 10.14 7.00 9.42
N PHE A 107 8.97 6.43 9.09
CA PHE A 107 8.77 5.78 7.80
C PHE A 107 8.91 6.83 6.68
N ASP A 108 9.94 6.67 5.86
CA ASP A 108 10.27 7.58 4.76
C ASP A 108 10.58 6.78 3.49
N PRO A 109 9.57 6.55 2.64
CA PRO A 109 9.77 5.80 1.40
C PRO A 109 10.61 6.58 0.37
N VAL A 110 10.71 7.91 0.46
CA VAL A 110 11.50 8.72 -0.49
C VAL A 110 12.97 8.68 -0.11
N GLY A 111 13.28 8.87 1.17
CA GLY A 111 14.62 8.71 1.71
C GLY A 111 15.17 7.30 1.49
N ALA A 112 14.34 6.28 1.76
CA ALA A 112 14.71 4.88 1.53
C ALA A 112 15.01 4.59 0.04
N GLN A 113 14.17 5.06 -0.88
CA GLN A 113 14.39 4.89 -2.32
C GLN A 113 15.74 5.47 -2.76
N ARG A 114 16.08 6.68 -2.27
CA ARG A 114 17.36 7.33 -2.59
C ARG A 114 18.54 6.49 -2.11
N LEU A 115 18.50 6.04 -0.85
CA LEU A 115 19.56 5.22 -0.26
C LEU A 115 19.71 3.88 -0.97
N LEU A 116 18.62 3.22 -1.32
CA LEU A 116 18.67 1.93 -2.03
C LEU A 116 19.20 2.08 -3.45
N ARG A 117 18.90 3.19 -4.14
CA ARG A 117 19.51 3.50 -5.46
C ARG A 117 21.00 3.77 -5.35
N GLU A 118 21.43 4.47 -4.30
CA GLU A 118 22.85 4.70 -4.02
C GLU A 118 23.59 3.38 -3.76
N VAL A 119 23.01 2.50 -2.93
CA VAL A 119 23.56 1.16 -2.66
C VAL A 119 23.65 0.32 -3.93
N LEU A 120 22.64 0.38 -4.81
CA LEU A 120 22.64 -0.34 -6.08
C LEU A 120 23.54 0.26 -7.16
N ALA A 121 24.08 1.47 -6.95
CA ALA A 121 25.03 2.09 -7.87
C ALA A 121 26.44 1.48 -7.76
N SER A 122 26.76 0.77 -6.66
CA SER A 122 28.04 0.07 -6.45
C SER A 122 27.81 -1.39 -6.00
N PRO A 123 27.19 -2.22 -6.86
CA PRO A 123 26.68 -3.54 -6.50
C PRO A 123 27.76 -4.58 -6.20
N GLU A 124 29.00 -4.36 -6.62
CA GLU A 124 30.15 -5.24 -6.39
C GLU A 124 30.58 -5.34 -4.94
N THR A 125 30.15 -4.38 -4.11
CA THR A 125 30.46 -4.32 -2.67
C THR A 125 29.43 -5.06 -1.80
N LEU A 126 28.32 -5.52 -2.39
CA LEU A 126 27.23 -6.21 -1.72
C LEU A 126 27.30 -7.70 -1.97
N LEU A 127 26.77 -8.47 -1.02
CA LEU A 127 26.53 -9.90 -1.26
C LEU A 127 25.43 -10.09 -2.33
N PRO A 128 25.46 -11.18 -3.11
CA PRO A 128 24.43 -11.47 -4.10
C PRO A 128 23.01 -11.44 -3.52
N ALA A 129 22.81 -12.01 -2.34
CA ALA A 129 21.52 -11.99 -1.63
C ALA A 129 21.09 -10.57 -1.20
N GLU A 130 22.03 -9.73 -0.74
CA GLU A 130 21.75 -8.35 -0.36
C GLU A 130 21.32 -7.51 -1.56
N ARG A 131 21.98 -7.70 -2.70
CA ARG A 131 21.62 -7.04 -3.96
C ARG A 131 20.21 -7.44 -4.42
N ALA A 132 19.86 -8.73 -4.31
CA ALA A 132 18.52 -9.20 -4.64
C ALA A 132 17.46 -8.56 -3.74
N LEU A 133 17.72 -8.48 -2.43
CA LEU A 133 16.84 -7.85 -1.46
C LEU A 133 16.69 -6.34 -1.73
N ALA A 134 17.79 -5.64 -2.01
CA ALA A 134 17.78 -4.21 -2.33
C ALA A 134 16.95 -3.91 -3.59
N TYR A 135 17.11 -4.71 -4.64
CA TYR A 135 16.33 -4.58 -5.88
C TYR A 135 14.84 -4.82 -5.64
N LEU A 136 14.50 -5.89 -4.91
CA LEU A 136 13.12 -6.19 -4.55
C LEU A 136 12.51 -5.01 -3.77
N GLN A 137 13.19 -4.54 -2.73
CA GLN A 137 12.69 -3.46 -1.90
C GLN A 137 12.53 -2.16 -2.68
N LEU A 138 13.49 -1.80 -3.54
CA LEU A 138 13.37 -0.64 -4.41
C LEU A 138 12.13 -0.74 -5.33
N SER A 139 11.90 -1.91 -5.92
CA SER A 139 10.73 -2.14 -6.78
C SER A 139 9.40 -2.02 -6.02
N LEU A 140 9.36 -2.43 -4.74
CA LEU A 140 8.19 -2.29 -3.87
C LEU A 140 7.94 -0.82 -3.51
N ILE A 141 8.99 -0.07 -3.20
CA ILE A 141 8.90 1.36 -2.89
C ILE A 141 8.43 2.15 -4.11
N ASP A 142 8.98 1.87 -5.30
CA ASP A 142 8.57 2.53 -6.54
C ASP A 142 7.07 2.33 -6.80
N ARG A 143 6.57 1.10 -6.64
CA ARG A 143 5.12 0.79 -6.75
C ARG A 143 4.30 1.48 -5.67
N TYR A 144 4.77 1.50 -4.43
CA TYR A 144 4.10 2.19 -3.33
C TYR A 144 3.97 3.69 -3.61
N GLN A 145 5.04 4.34 -4.07
CA GLN A 145 5.01 5.76 -4.41
C GLN A 145 4.07 6.06 -5.60
N ALA A 146 4.07 5.21 -6.63
CA ALA A 146 3.14 5.32 -7.74
C ALA A 146 1.68 5.24 -7.25
N LEU A 147 1.36 4.26 -6.40
CA LEU A 147 0.03 4.12 -5.81
C LEU A 147 -0.36 5.34 -4.97
N GLN A 148 0.55 5.86 -4.15
CA GLN A 148 0.30 7.07 -3.35
C GLN A 148 -0.01 8.29 -4.23
N SER A 149 0.65 8.41 -5.39
CA SER A 149 0.37 9.49 -6.35
C SER A 149 -1.02 9.35 -6.98
N GLU A 150 -1.46 8.12 -7.27
CA GLU A 150 -2.78 7.84 -7.80
C GLU A 150 -3.89 8.10 -6.78
N VAL A 151 -3.66 7.73 -5.51
CA VAL A 151 -4.58 8.03 -4.41
C VAL A 151 -4.79 9.54 -4.28
N LYS A 152 -3.70 10.32 -4.24
CA LYS A 152 -3.79 11.79 -4.17
C LYS A 152 -4.52 12.40 -5.37
N ARG A 153 -4.24 11.89 -6.58
CA ARG A 153 -4.92 12.35 -7.80
C ARG A 153 -6.43 12.07 -7.73
N THR A 154 -6.80 10.85 -7.35
CA THR A 154 -8.19 10.40 -7.26
C THR A 154 -8.98 11.16 -6.18
N GLN A 155 -8.33 11.44 -5.04
CA GLN A 155 -8.90 12.28 -3.98
C GLN A 155 -9.15 13.70 -4.49
N ALA A 156 -8.17 14.32 -5.16
CA ALA A 156 -8.34 15.66 -5.71
C ALA A 156 -9.45 15.74 -6.77
N GLU A 157 -9.63 14.70 -7.59
CA GLU A 157 -10.72 14.61 -8.56
C GLU A 157 -12.09 14.46 -7.89
N THR A 158 -12.17 13.61 -6.85
CA THR A 158 -13.39 13.44 -6.04
C THR A 158 -13.78 14.75 -5.36
N ASP A 159 -12.83 15.42 -4.69
CA ASP A 159 -13.07 16.68 -3.99
C ASP A 159 -13.58 17.78 -4.94
N ARG A 160 -13.02 17.85 -6.16
CA ARG A 160 -13.49 18.80 -7.19
C ARG A 160 -14.91 18.47 -7.63
N SER A 161 -15.17 17.21 -7.97
CA SER A 161 -16.52 16.77 -8.37
C SER A 161 -17.55 17.04 -7.27
N GLU A 162 -17.22 16.81 -6.00
CA GLU A 162 -18.11 17.09 -4.87
C GLU A 162 -18.38 18.59 -4.72
N ARG A 163 -17.35 19.43 -4.82
CA ARG A 163 -17.52 20.90 -4.80
C ARG A 163 -18.42 21.38 -5.93
N ASP A 164 -18.25 20.84 -7.13
CA ASP A 164 -19.07 21.19 -8.29
C ASP A 164 -20.53 20.76 -8.12
N ARG A 165 -20.76 19.56 -7.56
CA ARG A 165 -22.10 19.06 -7.22
C ARG A 165 -22.76 19.94 -6.16
N VAL A 166 -22.06 20.30 -5.10
CA VAL A 166 -22.58 21.20 -4.05
C VAL A 166 -22.90 22.58 -4.63
N ALA A 167 -22.02 23.13 -5.47
CA ALA A 167 -22.27 24.41 -6.13
C ALA A 167 -23.50 24.34 -7.07
N GLN A 168 -23.68 23.24 -7.80
CA GLN A 168 -24.86 23.03 -8.64
C GLN A 168 -26.15 22.92 -7.81
N LEU A 169 -26.13 22.16 -6.72
CA LEU A 169 -27.28 22.01 -5.81
C LEU A 169 -27.64 23.34 -5.17
N ASN A 170 -26.65 24.12 -4.71
CA ASN A 170 -26.88 25.45 -4.16
C ASN A 170 -27.52 26.40 -5.19
N ARG A 171 -27.04 26.40 -6.44
CA ARG A 171 -27.67 27.19 -7.52
C ARG A 171 -29.13 26.82 -7.75
N ARG A 172 -29.45 25.52 -7.76
CA ARG A 172 -30.83 25.04 -7.90
C ARG A 172 -31.68 25.44 -6.70
N LEU A 173 -31.14 25.30 -5.49
CA LEU A 173 -31.83 25.69 -4.27
C LEU A 173 -32.12 27.19 -4.26
N THR A 174 -31.19 28.03 -4.68
CA THR A 174 -31.40 29.48 -4.81
C THR A 174 -32.51 29.78 -5.82
N ALA A 175 -32.48 29.18 -7.02
CA ALA A 175 -33.51 29.37 -8.02
C ALA A 175 -34.91 28.94 -7.53
N GLU A 176 -35.02 27.78 -6.89
CA GLU A 176 -36.27 27.28 -6.29
C GLU A 176 -36.75 28.18 -5.13
N SER A 177 -35.83 28.76 -4.36
CA SER A 177 -36.18 29.69 -3.28
C SER A 177 -36.73 31.01 -3.83
N GLU A 178 -36.17 31.51 -4.94
CA GLU A 178 -36.62 32.71 -5.62
C GLU A 178 -38.00 32.49 -6.27
N GLU A 179 -38.22 31.32 -6.87
CA GLU A 179 -39.52 30.95 -7.43
C GLU A 179 -40.60 30.82 -6.35
N ASN A 180 -40.29 30.17 -5.23
CA ASN A 180 -41.19 30.13 -4.07
C ASN A 180 -41.54 31.54 -3.55
N ALA A 181 -40.55 32.44 -3.47
CA ALA A 181 -40.79 33.82 -3.07
C ALA A 181 -41.69 34.57 -4.07
N ARG A 182 -41.49 34.34 -5.38
CA ARG A 182 -42.33 34.91 -6.44
C ARG A 182 -43.77 34.41 -6.36
N LEU A 183 -43.96 33.11 -6.21
CA LEU A 183 -45.30 32.49 -6.12
C LEU A 183 -46.06 32.99 -4.89
N LYS A 184 -45.38 33.16 -3.73
CA LYS A 184 -45.99 33.75 -2.53
C LYS A 184 -46.51 35.17 -2.77
N ARG A 185 -45.73 36.03 -3.44
CA ARG A 185 -46.19 37.39 -3.80
C ARG A 185 -47.41 37.35 -4.72
N GLN A 186 -47.43 36.45 -5.71
CA GLN A 186 -48.58 36.30 -6.60
C GLN A 186 -49.85 35.83 -5.85
N LEU A 187 -49.69 34.97 -4.84
CA LEU A 187 -50.80 34.55 -3.98
C LEU A 187 -51.32 35.71 -3.13
N GLU A 188 -50.43 36.49 -2.52
CA GLU A 188 -50.80 37.68 -1.73
C GLU A 188 -51.55 38.71 -2.59
N ASP A 189 -51.05 38.99 -3.80
CA ASP A 189 -51.70 39.89 -4.75
C ASP A 189 -53.09 39.39 -5.18
N ALA A 190 -53.23 38.08 -5.41
CA ALA A 190 -54.51 37.48 -5.77
C ALA A 190 -55.51 37.53 -4.60
N GLN A 191 -55.07 37.26 -3.38
CA GLN A 191 -55.88 37.37 -2.17
C GLN A 191 -56.34 38.82 -1.94
N ALA A 192 -55.44 39.79 -2.08
CA ALA A 192 -55.78 41.21 -1.95
C ALA A 192 -56.84 41.64 -2.97
N LYS A 193 -56.79 41.12 -4.20
CA LYS A 193 -57.81 41.35 -5.23
C LYS A 193 -59.17 40.73 -4.86
N LEU A 194 -59.19 39.50 -4.34
CA LEU A 194 -60.42 38.85 -3.89
C LEU A 194 -61.05 39.61 -2.71
N ASP A 195 -60.25 40.06 -1.75
CA ASP A 195 -60.71 40.87 -0.62
C ASP A 195 -61.29 42.21 -1.08
N ALA A 196 -60.68 42.85 -2.07
CA ALA A 196 -61.21 44.08 -2.66
C ALA A 196 -62.58 43.85 -3.32
N ILE A 197 -62.74 42.75 -4.08
CA ILE A 197 -64.02 42.37 -4.69
C ILE A 197 -65.06 42.09 -3.61
N SER A 198 -64.72 41.31 -2.59
CA SER A 198 -65.61 41.01 -1.45
C SER A 198 -66.08 42.27 -0.72
N ARG A 199 -65.16 43.23 -0.49
CA ARG A 199 -65.52 44.56 0.07
C ARG A 199 -66.46 45.31 -0.85
N ILE A 200 -66.22 45.32 -2.16
CA ILE A 200 -67.12 45.95 -3.14
C ILE A 200 -68.51 45.28 -3.08
N GLU A 201 -68.60 43.95 -3.06
CA GLU A 201 -69.86 43.22 -2.94
C GLU A 201 -70.62 43.58 -1.67
N GLN A 202 -69.94 43.66 -0.52
CA GLN A 202 -70.55 44.11 0.73
C GLN A 202 -71.06 45.55 0.65
N THR A 203 -70.27 46.48 0.10
CA THR A 203 -70.71 47.87 -0.08
C THR A 203 -71.90 47.98 -1.02
N MET A 204 -71.93 47.21 -2.12
CA MET A 204 -73.06 47.15 -3.05
C MET A 204 -74.31 46.57 -2.39
N LYS A 205 -74.17 45.48 -1.63
CA LYS A 205 -75.29 44.85 -0.91
C LYS A 205 -75.87 45.81 0.14
N ASN A 206 -75.03 46.53 0.87
CA ASN A 206 -75.46 47.53 1.84
C ASN A 206 -76.19 48.71 1.17
N ARG A 207 -75.71 49.18 0.01
CA ARG A 207 -76.39 50.23 -0.78
C ARG A 207 -77.75 49.78 -1.28
N THR A 208 -77.90 48.55 -1.76
CA THR A 208 -79.18 47.98 -2.20
C THR A 208 -80.16 47.78 -1.02
N SER A 209 -79.67 47.56 0.20
CA SER A 209 -80.51 47.41 1.40
C SER A 209 -80.90 48.72 2.10
N GLN A 210 -80.36 49.87 1.68
CA GLN A 210 -80.82 51.20 2.13
C GLN A 210 -81.92 51.69 1.17
N PRO A 211 -83.21 51.69 1.55
CA PRO A 211 -84.24 52.29 0.72
C PRO A 211 -84.09 53.81 0.75
N GLU A 212 -84.12 54.44 -0.42
CA GLU A 212 -84.32 55.89 -0.55
C GLU A 212 -85.58 56.28 0.23
N GLY A 213 -85.39 56.98 1.35
CA GLY A 213 -86.48 57.33 2.24
C GLY A 213 -86.17 58.56 3.07
N ARG A 214 -86.86 59.66 2.70
CA ARG A 214 -87.15 60.91 3.45
C ARG A 214 -86.01 61.94 3.56
N THR A 215 -86.23 63.26 3.46
CA THR A 215 -87.39 64.21 3.45
C THR A 215 -86.82 65.64 3.31
N PRO A 216 -87.57 66.76 3.27
CA PRO A 216 -89.03 66.96 3.22
C PRO A 216 -89.56 67.53 1.89
#